data_AF-A0A034W659-F1
#
_entry.id   AF-A0A034W659-F1
#
_cell.length_a   1.000
_cell.length_b   1.000
_cell.length_c   1.000
_cell.angle_alpha   90.00
_cell.angle_beta   90.00
_cell.angle_gamma   90.00
#
_symmetry.space_group_name_H-M   'P 1'
#
loop_
_entity.id
_entity.type
_entity.pdbx_description
1 polymer ?
#
loop_
_entity_poly.entity_id
_entity_poly.type
_entity_poly.pdbx_seq_one_letter_code
_entity_poly.pdbx_strand_id
1 'polypeptide(L)'
;RSQPFENRQHQAIVSIDRDSSFINETNTLSSVYLPHTCKRLICDALDPPRQDEKDWRLLAKKLGTDHYIAYFATKSSPTEQILNLWECRAKHSSRTIVELLIVFSEMDREDIKQIITDTNGPLWV
;
A
#
# COMPACT_ATOMS: atom_id res chain seq x y z
N ARG A 1 52.53 -12.44 -38.07
CA ARG A 1 53.41 -12.50 -36.88
C ARG A 1 52.83 -11.52 -35.87
N SER A 2 51.83 -11.96 -35.12
CA SER A 2 51.95 -12.30 -33.68
C SER A 2 51.73 -11.06 -32.80
N GLN A 3 50.47 -10.86 -32.38
CA GLN A 3 50.13 -10.38 -31.02
C GLN A 3 50.69 -11.43 -30.02
N PRO A 4 51.04 -11.12 -28.75
CA PRO A 4 50.01 -10.79 -27.75
C PRO A 4 50.39 -10.12 -26.39
N PHE A 5 49.31 -9.78 -25.67
CA PHE A 5 49.06 -9.82 -24.21
C PHE A 5 49.11 -8.57 -23.32
N GLU A 6 48.06 -8.57 -22.46
CA GLU A 6 47.75 -7.78 -21.26
C GLU A 6 46.92 -6.50 -21.45
N ASN A 7 45.81 -6.25 -20.73
CA ASN A 7 45.09 -7.05 -19.73
C ASN A 7 43.67 -6.46 -19.57
N ARG A 8 42.67 -7.34 -19.61
CA ARG A 8 41.49 -7.40 -18.72
C ARG A 8 40.74 -6.09 -18.40
N GLN A 9 39.57 -5.91 -19.02
CA GLN A 9 38.42 -5.29 -18.34
C GLN A 9 37.17 -6.14 -18.55
N HIS A 10 36.39 -6.15 -17.49
CA HIS A 10 35.48 -7.21 -17.07
C HIS A 10 34.20 -7.29 -17.91
N GLN A 11 33.72 -8.52 -18.08
CA GLN A 11 32.31 -8.78 -18.28
C GLN A 11 31.51 -8.13 -17.14
N ALA A 12 30.52 -7.33 -17.49
CA ALA A 12 29.31 -7.20 -16.69
C ALA A 12 28.15 -7.20 -17.68
N ILE A 13 27.44 -8.32 -17.73
CA ILE A 13 26.09 -8.40 -18.28
C ILE A 13 25.30 -7.33 -17.53
N VAL A 14 24.80 -6.31 -18.23
CA VAL A 14 23.90 -5.33 -17.62
C VAL A 14 22.61 -6.08 -17.31
N SER A 15 22.50 -6.54 -16.06
CA SER A 15 21.24 -6.99 -15.49
C SER A 15 20.25 -5.85 -15.65
N ILE A 16 19.13 -6.11 -16.35
CA ILE A 16 18.02 -5.18 -16.36
C ILE A 16 17.41 -5.25 -14.97
N ASP A 17 17.80 -4.31 -14.11
CA ASP A 17 17.12 -4.05 -12.85
C ASP A 17 15.69 -3.62 -13.19
N ARG A 18 14.76 -4.58 -13.14
CA ARG A 18 13.38 -4.31 -12.81
C ARG A 18 13.39 -3.93 -11.34
N ASP A 19 13.38 -2.63 -11.07
CA ASP A 19 12.81 -1.98 -9.88
C ASP A 19 13.58 -0.69 -9.62
N SER A 20 13.28 0.34 -10.42
CA SER A 20 13.73 1.70 -10.15
C SER A 20 12.71 2.69 -10.68
N SER A 21 11.61 2.80 -9.94
CA SER A 21 10.88 4.07 -9.87
C SER A 21 11.19 4.68 -8.51
N PHE A 22 12.30 5.41 -8.45
CA PHE A 22 12.50 6.50 -7.50
C PHE A 22 11.44 7.56 -7.82
N ILE A 23 10.38 7.62 -7.02
CA ILE A 23 9.44 8.75 -7.05
C ILE A 23 9.60 9.51 -5.74
N ASN A 24 10.38 10.58 -5.84
CA ASN A 24 10.48 11.78 -5.02
C ASN A 24 10.04 11.70 -3.56
N GLU A 25 11.06 11.76 -2.70
CA GLU A 25 11.00 12.40 -1.39
C GLU A 25 10.42 13.83 -1.52
N THR A 26 9.66 14.28 -0.51
CA THR A 26 9.18 15.65 -0.21
C THR A 26 7.68 15.99 -0.32
N ASN A 27 6.75 15.07 -0.62
CA ASN A 27 5.32 15.29 -0.22
C ASN A 27 4.46 13.99 -0.22
N THR A 28 4.89 12.96 0.52
CA THR A 28 4.24 11.64 0.53
C THR A 28 2.80 11.64 1.06
N LEU A 29 2.40 12.65 1.85
CA LEU A 29 1.05 12.76 2.42
C LEU A 29 0.02 13.43 1.51
N SER A 30 0.47 14.16 0.49
CA SER A 30 -0.39 14.66 -0.58
C SER A 30 -0.67 13.62 -1.66
N SER A 31 0.16 12.57 -1.70
CA SER A 31 -0.05 11.43 -2.60
C SER A 31 -1.16 10.56 -2.05
N VAL A 32 -2.21 10.43 -2.85
CA VAL A 32 -3.42 9.65 -2.53
C VAL A 32 -3.17 8.14 -2.46
N TYR A 33 -1.95 7.68 -2.74
CA TYR A 33 -1.63 6.26 -2.91
C TYR A 33 -0.89 5.69 -1.71
N LEU A 34 -1.33 4.51 -1.26
CA LEU A 34 -0.58 3.74 -0.28
C LEU A 34 0.61 3.06 -0.94
N PRO A 35 1.81 3.10 -0.34
CA PRO A 35 2.92 2.26 -0.80
C PRO A 35 2.50 0.79 -0.91
N HIS A 36 3.01 0.06 -1.91
CA HIS A 36 2.64 -1.34 -2.14
C HIS A 36 2.81 -2.22 -0.90
N THR A 37 3.93 -2.05 -0.18
CA THR A 37 4.21 -2.78 1.07
C THR A 37 3.17 -2.46 2.15
N CYS A 38 2.78 -1.19 2.29
CA CYS A 38 1.74 -0.77 3.23
C CYS A 38 0.41 -1.48 2.93
N LYS A 39 -0.05 -1.37 1.67
CA LYS A 39 -1.32 -1.97 1.23
C LYS A 39 -1.34 -3.49 1.48
N ARG A 40 -0.26 -4.19 1.15
CA ARG A 40 -0.14 -5.65 1.37
C ARG A 40 -0.29 -6.01 2.85
N LEU A 41 0.43 -5.32 3.73
CA LEU A 41 0.37 -5.58 5.17
C LEU A 41 -1.02 -5.29 5.76
N ILE A 42 -1.70 -4.26 5.26
CA ILE A 42 -3.09 -3.97 5.66
C ILE A 42 -4.02 -5.10 5.21
N CYS A 43 -3.85 -5.63 3.99
CA CYS A 43 -4.64 -6.76 3.49
C CYS A 43 -4.44 -8.01 4.34
N ASP A 44 -3.19 -8.37 4.63
CA ASP A 44 -2.83 -9.50 5.48
C ASP A 44 -3.50 -9.39 6.88
N ALA A 45 -3.66 -8.16 7.40
CA ALA A 45 -4.23 -7.89 8.72
C ALA A 45 -5.77 -7.80 8.78
N LEU A 46 -6.45 -7.61 7.64
CA LEU A 46 -7.90 -7.37 7.57
C LEU A 46 -8.70 -8.40 6.76
N ASP A 47 -8.05 -9.13 5.85
CA ASP A 47 -8.72 -10.18 5.08
C ASP A 47 -9.20 -11.37 5.94
N PRO A 48 -8.43 -11.84 6.95
CA PRO A 48 -8.91 -12.90 7.82
C PRO A 48 -10.14 -12.48 8.62
N PRO A 49 -11.20 -13.31 8.67
CA PRO A 49 -12.39 -12.98 9.44
C PRO A 49 -12.05 -12.93 10.93
N ARG A 50 -12.55 -11.91 11.61
CA ARG A 50 -12.37 -11.75 13.06
C ARG A 50 -13.67 -11.90 13.82
N GLN A 51 -13.59 -12.41 15.06
CA GLN A 51 -14.75 -12.57 15.95
C GLN A 51 -15.33 -11.21 16.39
N ASP A 52 -14.48 -10.19 16.49
CA ASP A 52 -14.87 -8.81 16.83
C ASP A 52 -15.42 -8.03 15.63
N GLU A 53 -15.51 -8.65 14.44
CA GLU A 53 -15.88 -8.05 13.16
C GLU A 53 -15.06 -6.80 12.78
N LYS A 54 -13.92 -6.55 13.43
CA LYS A 54 -12.99 -5.45 13.13
C LYS A 54 -12.08 -5.80 11.95
N ASP A 55 -12.67 -6.38 10.91
CA ASP A 55 -12.01 -6.82 9.68
C ASP A 55 -12.44 -5.96 8.49
N TRP A 56 -12.19 -6.44 7.27
CA TRP A 56 -12.55 -5.76 6.03
C TRP A 56 -14.03 -5.35 5.95
N ARG A 57 -14.94 -6.04 6.65
CA ARG A 57 -16.38 -5.72 6.64
C ARG A 57 -16.67 -4.41 7.36
N LEU A 58 -16.03 -4.16 8.49
CA LEU A 58 -16.15 -2.90 9.22
C LEU A 58 -15.46 -1.76 8.45
N LEU A 59 -14.31 -2.03 7.81
CA LEU A 59 -13.66 -1.07 6.92
C LEU A 59 -14.60 -0.62 5.80
N ALA A 60 -15.27 -1.58 5.13
CA ALA A 60 -16.21 -1.27 4.04
C ALA A 60 -17.35 -0.35 4.50
N LYS A 61 -17.91 -0.59 5.69
CA LYS A 61 -18.93 0.26 6.31
C LYS A 61 -18.41 1.66 6.61
N LYS A 62 -17.25 1.78 7.26
CA LYS A 62 -16.63 3.07 7.60
C LYS A 62 -16.32 3.92 6.37
N LEU A 63 -15.97 3.28 5.25
CA LEU A 63 -15.68 3.96 3.98
C LEU A 63 -16.91 4.18 3.08
N GLY A 64 -18.11 3.76 3.52
CA GLY A 64 -19.35 3.90 2.73
C GLY A 64 -19.30 3.10 1.42
N THR A 65 -18.90 1.84 1.52
CA THR A 65 -18.77 0.89 0.40
C THR A 65 -19.41 -0.47 0.70
N ASP A 66 -20.12 -0.59 1.81
CA ASP A 66 -20.75 -1.81 2.31
C ASP A 66 -21.89 -2.32 1.42
N HIS A 67 -22.47 -1.50 0.55
CA HIS A 67 -23.40 -1.98 -0.48
C HIS A 67 -22.74 -2.94 -1.48
N TYR A 68 -21.41 -2.96 -1.56
CA TYR A 68 -20.64 -3.93 -2.35
C TYR A 68 -20.11 -5.12 -1.55
N ILE A 69 -20.55 -5.32 -0.29
CA ILE A 69 -20.00 -6.34 0.61
C ILE A 69 -19.99 -7.75 0.01
N ALA A 70 -21.09 -8.14 -0.67
CA ALA A 70 -21.21 -9.45 -1.31
C ALA A 70 -20.23 -9.61 -2.47
N TYR A 71 -19.95 -8.53 -3.22
CA TYR A 71 -18.95 -8.53 -4.27
C TYR A 71 -17.54 -8.71 -3.70
N PHE A 72 -17.19 -7.97 -2.64
CA PHE A 72 -15.86 -8.07 -2.02
C PHE A 72 -15.59 -9.48 -1.48
N ALA A 73 -16.59 -10.14 -0.90
CA ALA A 73 -16.47 -11.51 -0.41
C ALA A 73 -16.10 -12.55 -1.48
N THR A 74 -16.29 -12.25 -2.77
CA THR A 74 -15.91 -13.15 -3.88
C THR A 74 -14.45 -13.01 -4.32
N LYS A 75 -13.71 -12.07 -3.74
CA LYS A 75 -12.35 -11.70 -4.17
C LYS A 75 -11.31 -12.38 -3.31
N SER A 76 -10.11 -12.56 -3.87
CA SER A 76 -8.97 -13.13 -3.15
C SER A 76 -8.56 -12.26 -1.95
N SER A 77 -8.62 -10.93 -2.11
CA SER A 77 -8.46 -9.96 -1.04
C SER A 77 -9.61 -8.96 -1.09
N PRO A 78 -10.61 -9.05 -0.20
CA PRO A 78 -11.64 -8.03 -0.07
C PRO A 78 -11.05 -6.67 0.35
N THR A 79 -10.05 -6.66 1.24
CA THR A 79 -9.42 -5.42 1.73
C THR A 79 -8.76 -4.64 0.60
N GLU A 80 -8.02 -5.32 -0.28
CA GLU A 80 -7.35 -4.68 -1.41
C GLU A 80 -8.36 -3.95 -2.31
N GLN A 81 -9.51 -4.57 -2.59
CA GLN A 81 -10.54 -3.98 -3.44
C GLN A 81 -11.16 -2.73 -2.82
N ILE A 82 -11.36 -2.75 -1.49
CA ILE A 82 -11.85 -1.59 -0.75
C ILE A 82 -10.83 -0.44 -0.80
N LEU A 83 -9.54 -0.73 -0.55
CA LEU A 83 -8.47 0.27 -0.60
C LEU A 83 -8.29 0.85 -2.00
N ASN A 84 -8.34 0.02 -3.06
CA ASN A 84 -8.26 0.48 -4.44
C ASN A 84 -9.44 1.40 -4.80
N LEU A 85 -10.65 1.08 -4.31
CA LEU A 85 -11.82 1.93 -4.51
C LEU A 85 -11.69 3.26 -3.77
N TRP A 86 -11.17 3.23 -2.54
CA TRP A 86 -10.86 4.44 -1.77
C TRP A 86 -9.84 5.33 -2.49
N GLU A 87 -8.72 4.77 -2.96
CA GLU A 87 -7.72 5.51 -3.75
C GLU A 87 -8.32 6.13 -5.01
N CYS A 88 -9.15 5.37 -5.74
CA CYS A 88 -9.86 5.88 -6.93
C CYS A 88 -10.76 7.08 -6.61
N ARG A 89 -11.51 7.03 -5.49
CA ARG A 89 -12.38 8.14 -5.05
C ARG A 89 -11.58 9.35 -4.59
N ALA A 90 -10.44 9.11 -3.97
CA ALA A 90 -9.57 10.16 -3.45
C ALA A 90 -8.88 10.98 -4.56
N LYS A 91 -8.76 10.47 -5.80
CA LYS A 91 -8.30 11.28 -6.95
C LYS A 91 -9.23 12.45 -7.30
N HIS A 92 -10.49 12.39 -6.86
CA HIS A 92 -11.52 13.37 -7.17
C HIS A 92 -12.05 14.09 -5.93
N SER A 93 -11.41 13.93 -4.78
CA SER A 93 -11.84 14.50 -3.50
C SER A 93 -10.65 14.83 -2.61
N SER A 94 -10.85 15.60 -1.54
CA SER A 94 -9.82 15.91 -0.54
C SER A 94 -9.50 14.75 0.41
N ARG A 95 -9.74 13.49 -0.03
CA ARG A 95 -9.50 12.32 0.81
C ARG A 95 -8.02 12.04 0.88
N THR A 96 -7.51 11.83 2.09
CA THR A 96 -6.08 11.70 2.37
C THR A 96 -5.80 10.47 3.21
N ILE A 97 -4.52 10.07 3.28
CA ILE A 97 -4.05 9.03 4.21
C ILE A 97 -4.48 9.33 5.66
N VAL A 98 -4.62 10.61 6.03
CA VAL A 98 -5.10 11.03 7.36
C VAL A 98 -6.54 10.56 7.62
N GLU A 99 -7.44 10.63 6.64
CA GLU A 99 -8.80 10.10 6.80
C GLU A 99 -8.79 8.59 7.05
N LEU A 100 -7.91 7.88 6.35
CA LEU A 100 -7.76 6.44 6.52
C LEU A 100 -7.22 6.10 7.93
N LEU A 101 -6.28 6.90 8.45
CA LEU A 101 -5.81 6.78 9.84
C LEU A 101 -6.93 7.03 10.86
N ILE A 102 -7.81 8.01 10.61
CA ILE A 102 -8.99 8.27 11.47
C ILE A 102 -9.93 7.05 11.44
N VAL A 103 -10.24 6.52 10.26
CA VAL A 103 -11.08 5.32 10.11
C VAL A 103 -10.52 4.15 10.90
N PHE A 104 -9.22 3.87 10.80
CA PHE A 104 -8.60 2.78 11.56
C PHE A 104 -8.58 3.04 13.08
N SER A 105 -8.52 4.31 13.50
CA SER A 105 -8.67 4.69 14.90
C SER A 105 -10.08 4.38 15.40
N GLU A 106 -11.12 4.69 14.62
CA GLU A 106 -12.51 4.38 14.97
C GLU A 106 -12.86 2.89 14.91
N MET A 107 -12.02 2.09 14.24
CA MET A 107 -12.11 0.63 14.23
C MET A 107 -11.39 -0.01 15.42
N ASP A 108 -10.72 0.77 16.28
CA ASP A 108 -9.78 0.33 17.31
C ASP A 108 -8.68 -0.61 16.75
N ARG A 109 -8.18 -0.33 15.55
CA ARG A 109 -7.12 -1.10 14.88
C ARG A 109 -5.82 -0.29 14.83
N GLU A 110 -5.26 -0.04 16.00
CA GLU A 110 -3.98 0.68 16.16
C GLU A 110 -2.80 -0.05 15.50
N ASP A 111 -2.86 -1.38 15.40
CA ASP A 111 -1.90 -2.19 14.66
C ASP A 111 -1.81 -1.78 13.18
N ILE A 112 -2.92 -1.40 12.57
CA ILE A 112 -2.97 -0.97 11.17
C ILE A 112 -2.44 0.46 11.01
N LYS A 113 -2.73 1.34 11.97
CA LYS A 113 -2.16 2.70 11.99
C LYS A 113 -0.64 2.65 12.10
N GLN A 114 -0.12 1.71 12.89
CA GLN A 114 1.31 1.48 13.00
C GLN A 114 1.91 1.04 11.66
N ILE A 115 1.26 0.12 10.93
CA ILE A 115 1.68 -0.28 9.58
C ILE A 115 1.79 0.94 8.65
N ILE A 116 0.80 1.83 8.64
CA ILE A 116 0.83 3.04 7.80
C ILE A 116 2.00 3.94 8.20
N THR A 117 2.18 4.20 9.49
CA THR A 117 3.25 5.08 9.99
C THR A 117 4.64 4.50 9.67
N ASP A 118 4.84 3.19 9.88
CA ASP A 118 6.12 2.52 9.66
C ASP A 118 6.52 2.48 8.18
N THR A 119 5.52 2.36 7.29
CA THR A 119 5.76 2.23 5.85
C THR A 119 5.80 3.55 5.08
N ASN A 120 5.21 4.62 5.63
CA ASN A 120 5.22 5.95 5.01
C ASN A 120 6.31 6.88 5.57
N GLY A 121 7.07 6.43 6.57
CA GLY A 121 8.11 7.20 7.25
C GLY A 121 7.54 8.12 8.34
N PRO A 122 8.41 8.74 9.18
CA PRO A 122 7.96 9.66 10.21
C PRO A 122 7.16 10.81 9.58
N LEU A 123 5.90 10.97 9.99
CA LEU A 123 4.97 12.00 9.53
C LEU A 123 5.35 13.44 9.95
N TRP A 124 6.55 13.62 10.50
CA TRP A 124 7.10 14.87 11.01
C TRP A 124 8.48 15.12 10.38
N VAL A 125 8.52 15.73 9.20
CA VAL A 125 9.65 16.58 8.78
C VAL A 125 9.07 17.77 8.03
#